data_AF-A0A9N9NIW0-F1
#
_entry.id   AF-A0A9N9NIW0-F1
#
_cell.length_a   1.000
_cell.length_b   1.000
_cell.length_c   1.000
_cell.angle_alpha   90.00
_cell.angle_beta   90.00
_cell.angle_gamma   90.00
#
_symmetry.space_group_name_H-M   'P 1'
#
loop_
_entity.id
_entity.type
_entity.pdbx_description
1 polymer ?
#
loop_
_entity_poly.entity_id
_entity_poly.type
_entity_poly.pdbx_seq_one_letter_code
_entity_poly.pdbx_strand_id
1 'polypeptide(L)' 'MSTTEINNSNADYYWLERAISENYIKYYDFAEFINWEEISCGSYGNVSCANWK' A
#
# COMPACT_ATOMS: atom_id res chain seq x y z
N MET A 1 29.20 10.68 -18.08
CA MET A 1 27.83 10.89 -17.55
C MET A 1 26.96 9.84 -18.17
N SER A 2 26.66 8.77 -17.43
CA SER A 2 25.83 7.68 -17.93
C SER A 2 24.38 8.01 -17.61
N THR A 3 23.57 8.17 -18.65
CA THR A 3 22.13 8.27 -18.56
C THR A 3 21.58 6.95 -18.05
N THR A 4 21.03 6.94 -16.84
CA THR A 4 20.33 5.78 -16.29
C THR A 4 19.06 5.58 -17.09
N GLU A 5 19.09 4.64 -18.03
CA GLU A 5 17.89 4.13 -18.70
C GLU A 5 17.05 3.39 -17.66
N ILE A 6 15.88 3.93 -17.34
CA ILE A 6 14.88 3.27 -16.52
C ILE A 6 14.29 2.16 -17.39
N ASN A 7 14.87 0.97 -17.26
CA ASN A 7 14.33 -0.24 -17.85
C ASN A 7 13.04 -0.59 -17.10
N ASN A 8 11.92 -0.06 -17.58
CA ASN A 8 10.57 -0.31 -17.08
C ASN A 8 10.15 -1.76 -17.35
N SER A 9 10.72 -2.68 -16.57
CA SER A 9 10.31 -4.07 -16.49
C SER A 9 8.93 -4.14 -15.81
N ASN A 10 7.86 -4.00 -16.61
CA ASN A 10 6.46 -4.19 -16.19
C ASN A 10 6.20 -5.54 -15.48
N ALA A 11 7.15 -6.48 -15.50
CA ALA A 11 7.07 -7.77 -14.84
C ALA A 11 7.07 -7.66 -13.30
N ASP A 12 7.80 -6.70 -12.74
CA ASP A 12 7.96 -6.54 -11.28
C ASP A 12 6.73 -5.89 -10.62
N TYR A 13 5.81 -5.31 -11.39
CA TYR A 13 4.54 -4.81 -10.86
C TYR A 13 3.41 -5.85 -10.99
N TYR A 14 3.49 -6.66 -12.04
CA TYR A 14 2.44 -7.62 -12.39
C TYR A 14 2.24 -8.73 -11.35
N TRP A 15 3.28 -9.10 -10.59
CA TRP A 15 3.12 -10.11 -9.52
C TRP A 15 2.20 -9.62 -8.41
N LEU A 16 2.22 -8.32 -8.08
CA LEU A 16 1.39 -7.75 -7.02
C LEU A 16 -0.07 -7.68 -7.46
N GLU A 17 -0.32 -7.16 -8.67
CA GLU A 17 -1.67 -7.13 -9.25
C GLU A 17 -2.28 -8.54 -9.35
N ARG A 18 -1.49 -9.52 -9.81
CA ARG A 18 -1.92 -10.91 -9.87
C ARG A 18 -2.23 -11.46 -8.49
N ALA A 19 -1.40 -11.20 -7.49
CA ALA A 19 -1.62 -11.69 -6.13
C ALA A 19 -2.88 -11.10 -5.48
N ILE A 20 -3.23 -9.84 -5.78
CA ILE A 20 -4.49 -9.22 -5.37
C ILE A 20 -5.67 -9.87 -6.11
N SER A 21 -5.57 -9.98 -7.44
CA SER A 21 -6.63 -10.56 -8.29
C SER A 21 -6.93 -12.04 -7.97
N GLU A 22 -5.90 -12.82 -7.64
CA GLU A 22 -6.01 -14.22 -7.21
C GLU A 22 -6.34 -14.37 -5.71
N ASN A 23 -6.57 -13.27 -4.99
CA ASN A 23 -6.89 -13.24 -3.56
C ASN A 23 -5.82 -13.86 -2.62
N TYR A 24 -4.55 -13.96 -3.06
CA TYR A 24 -3.44 -14.28 -2.15
C TYR A 24 -3.14 -13.12 -1.20
N ILE A 25 -3.39 -11.88 -1.64
CA ILE A 25 -3.27 -10.67 -0.84
C ILE A 25 -4.63 -9.98 -0.79
N LYS A 26 -5.13 -9.71 0.40
CA LYS A 26 -6.33 -8.88 0.58
C LYS A 26 -5.94 -7.42 0.40
N TYR A 27 -6.51 -6.79 -0.61
CA TYR A 27 -6.41 -5.35 -0.81
C TYR A 27 -7.55 -4.67 -0.04
N TYR A 28 -7.19 -3.60 0.67
CA TYR A 28 -8.12 -2.74 1.39
C TYR A 28 -7.86 -1.31 0.92
N ASP A 29 -8.86 -0.67 0.33
CA ASP A 29 -8.72 0.74 -0.04
C ASP A 29 -8.67 1.56 1.26
N PHE A 30 -7.69 2.44 1.37
CA PHE A 30 -7.54 3.34 2.51
C PHE A 30 -8.81 4.16 2.77
N ALA A 31 -9.57 4.48 1.73
CA ALA A 31 -10.83 5.22 1.83
C ALA A 31 -11.97 4.43 2.50
N GLU A 32 -11.86 3.10 2.65
CA GLU A 32 -12.87 2.26 3.30
C GLU A 32 -12.76 2.23 4.82
N PHE A 33 -11.66 2.74 5.37
CA PHE A 33 -11.46 2.83 6.80
C PHE A 33 -12.17 4.07 7.36
N ILE A 34 -12.93 3.85 8.43
CA ILE A 34 -13.76 4.86 9.10
C ILE A 34 -13.48 4.89 10.61
N ASN A 35 -14.02 5.89 11.30
CA ASN A 35 -13.90 6.07 12.76
C ASN A 35 -12.42 6.11 13.21
N TRP A 36 -11.63 6.97 12.58
CA TRP A 36 -10.22 7.14 12.88
C TRP A 36 -10.02 7.77 14.26
N GLU A 37 -9.26 7.11 15.11
CA GLU A 37 -8.83 7.61 16.42
C GLU A 37 -7.31 7.52 16.52
N GLU A 38 -6.63 8.65 16.68
CA GLU A 38 -5.19 8.69 16.86
C GLU A 38 -4.81 8.18 18.26
N ILE A 39 -3.94 7.17 18.32
CA ILE A 39 -3.46 6.55 19.56
C ILE A 39 -2.08 7.09 19.92
N SER A 40 -1.27 7.43 18.92
CA SER A 40 0.10 7.90 19.13
C SER A 40 0.64 8.69 17.96
N CYS A 41 1.53 9.63 18.25
CA CYS A 41 2.37 10.34 17.29
C CYS A 41 3.84 10.15 17.66
N GLY A 42 4.65 9.68 16.71
CA GLY A 42 6.08 9.47 16.89
C GLY A 42 6.90 9.95 15.69
N SER A 43 8.22 9.77 15.76
CA SER A 43 9.16 10.20 14.70
C SER A 43 8.96 9.52 13.36
N TYR A 44 8.26 8.38 13.32
CA TYR A 44 8.03 7.57 12.13
C TYR A 44 6.60 7.70 11.58
N GLY A 45 5.75 8.52 12.22
CA GLY A 45 4.37 8.73 11.83
C GLY A 45 3.39 8.57 12.99
N ASN A 46 2.11 8.72 12.64
CA ASN A 46 0.99 8.60 13.56
C ASN A 46 0.42 7.18 13.48
N VAL A 47 0.00 6.66 14.62
CA VAL A 47 -0.68 5.38 14.75
C VAL A 47 -2.13 5.67 15.11
N SER A 48 -3.06 5.21 14.28
CA SER A 48 -4.49 5.39 14.48
C SER A 48 -5.23 4.06 14.43
N CYS A 49 -6.25 3.92 15.28
CA CYS A 49 -7.23 2.84 15.18
C CYS A 49 -8.34 3.27 14.20
N ALA A 50 -8.80 2.35 13.37
CA ALA A 50 -9.93 2.57 12.48
C ALA A 50 -10.73 1.27 12.31
N ASN A 51 -12.00 1.41 11.95
CA ASN A 51 -12.84 0.29 11.54
C ASN A 51 -12.80 0.16 10.03
N TRP A 52 -12.71 -1.06 9.51
CA TRP A 52 -12.94 -1.34 8.09
C TRP A 52 -14.44 -1.58 7.88
N LYS A 53 -15.02 -0.96 6.84
CA LYS A 53 -16.47 -0.98 6.53
C LYS A 53 -16.97 -2.35 6.05
#